data_AF-A0A9X2WAB5-F1
#
_entry.id   AF-A0A9X2WAB5-F1
#
_cell.length_a   1.000
_cell.length_b   1.000
_cell.length_c   1.000
_cell.angle_alpha   90.00
_cell.angle_beta   90.00
_cell.angle_gamma   90.00
#
_symmetry.space_group_name_H-M   'P 1'
#
loop_
_entity.id
_entity.type
_entity.pdbx_description
1 polymer ?
#
loop_
_entity_poly.entity_id
_entity_poly.type
_entity_poly.pdbx_seq_one_letter_code
_entity_poly.pdbx_strand_id
1 'polypeptide(L)'
;MLELIKAIGLGLVVLLPLANPLTTVALFLGLAGNMNSKARNRTALAASVNVFIIMMVAYYAGQVVMNTFGISIPGLRIAGGLIVGLIGFRMLFPQQKAHVSPESKTKSEELSEEPDANIAFVPLAMPSTAGPGTIAMIISSASTIKHGVEFTPWVVLVAPPLIFGLVSVILWGSLRSSGAIMRLVGKSGIEAISRLMGFLLVCMGVQFIINGVLEIITTWPK
;
A
#
# COMPACT_ATOMS: atom_id res chain seq x y z
N MET A 1 19.38 -3.36 -18.85
CA MET A 1 17.97 -3.32 -19.32
C MET A 1 17.15 -4.48 -18.77
N LEU A 2 17.53 -5.74 -19.01
CA LEU A 2 16.82 -6.92 -18.46
C LEU A 2 16.71 -6.92 -16.92
N GLU A 3 17.76 -6.55 -16.21
CA GLU A 3 17.73 -6.45 -14.73
C GLU A 3 16.73 -5.40 -14.23
N LEU A 4 16.65 -4.25 -14.90
CA LEU A 4 15.71 -3.19 -14.56
C LEU A 4 14.27 -3.67 -14.73
N ILE A 5 13.97 -4.36 -15.84
CA ILE A 5 12.64 -4.92 -16.08
C ILE A 5 12.29 -5.97 -15.02
N LYS A 6 13.24 -6.83 -14.65
CA LYS A 6 13.05 -7.80 -13.57
C LYS A 6 12.78 -7.11 -12.22
N ALA A 7 13.57 -6.10 -11.87
CA ALA A 7 13.39 -5.35 -10.63
C ALA A 7 12.03 -4.65 -10.58
N ILE A 8 11.62 -4.00 -11.67
CA ILE A 8 10.32 -3.34 -11.79
C ILE A 8 9.19 -4.38 -11.68
N GLY A 9 9.29 -5.50 -12.40
CA GLY A 9 8.29 -6.57 -12.35
C GLY A 9 8.11 -7.15 -10.95
N LEU A 10 9.21 -7.48 -10.27
CA LEU A 10 9.18 -7.99 -8.90
C LEU A 10 8.60 -6.96 -7.94
N GLY A 11 9.03 -5.69 -8.04
CA GLY A 11 8.52 -4.61 -7.19
C GLY A 11 7.01 -4.40 -7.36
N LEU A 12 6.51 -4.44 -8.60
CA LEU A 12 5.08 -4.32 -8.88
C LEU A 12 4.27 -5.50 -8.35
N VAL A 13 4.74 -6.74 -8.55
CA VAL A 13 4.05 -7.95 -8.06
C VAL A 13 3.87 -7.91 -6.55
N VAL A 14 4.83 -7.33 -5.83
CA VAL A 14 4.75 -7.21 -4.37
C VAL A 14 3.92 -6.00 -3.93
N LEU A 15 4.13 -4.83 -4.54
CA LEU A 15 3.48 -3.60 -4.09
C LEU A 15 2.04 -3.45 -4.56
N LEU A 16 1.62 -4.04 -5.69
CA LEU A 16 0.23 -3.92 -6.16
C LEU A 16 -0.78 -4.54 -5.18
N PRO A 17 -0.60 -5.77 -4.70
CA PRO A 17 -1.49 -6.36 -3.70
C PRO A 17 -1.55 -5.49 -2.43
N LEU A 18 -0.41 -4.95 -1.98
CA LEU A 18 -0.32 -4.11 -0.78
C LEU A 18 -1.02 -2.75 -0.97
N ALA A 19 -0.78 -2.09 -2.10
CA ALA A 19 -1.39 -0.82 -2.48
C ALA A 19 -2.90 -0.96 -2.70
N ASN A 20 -3.34 -2.15 -3.11
CA ASN A 20 -4.73 -2.56 -3.25
C ASN A 20 -5.64 -1.46 -3.86
N PRO A 21 -5.41 -1.11 -5.13
CA PRO A 21 -6.14 -0.02 -5.78
C PRO A 21 -7.65 -0.29 -5.86
N LEU A 22 -8.08 -1.57 -5.85
CA LEU A 22 -9.50 -1.93 -5.94
C LEU A 22 -10.27 -1.59 -4.67
N THR A 23 -9.72 -1.88 -3.49
CA THR A 23 -10.34 -1.44 -2.24
C THR A 23 -10.33 0.08 -2.12
N THR A 24 -9.26 0.73 -2.58
CA THR A 24 -9.19 2.20 -2.62
C THR A 24 -10.24 2.79 -3.59
N VAL A 25 -10.53 2.13 -4.71
CA VAL A 25 -11.63 2.50 -5.62
C VAL A 25 -13.00 2.38 -4.95
N ALA A 26 -13.26 1.28 -4.23
CA ALA A 26 -14.52 1.09 -3.51
C ALA A 26 -14.71 2.17 -2.42
N LEU A 27 -13.65 2.47 -1.67
CA LEU A 27 -13.63 3.54 -0.67
C LEU A 27 -13.85 4.91 -1.32
N PHE A 28 -13.15 5.19 -2.42
CA PHE A 28 -13.27 6.44 -3.16
C PHE A 28 -14.69 6.67 -3.69
N LEU A 29 -15.35 5.65 -4.22
CA LEU A 29 -16.74 5.77 -4.68
C LEU A 29 -17.73 6.03 -3.54
N GLY A 30 -17.46 5.50 -2.34
CA GLY A 30 -18.26 5.81 -1.15
C GLY A 30 -18.11 7.25 -0.68
N LEU A 31 -16.91 7.83 -0.81
CA LEU A 31 -16.59 9.20 -0.39
C LEU A 31 -16.91 10.24 -1.47
N ALA A 32 -16.79 9.89 -2.75
CA ALA A 32 -16.95 10.80 -3.88
C ALA A 32 -18.41 11.05 -4.29
N GLY A 33 -19.40 10.60 -3.49
CA GLY A 33 -20.83 10.60 -3.85
C GLY A 33 -21.38 11.97 -4.27
N ASN A 34 -20.89 13.05 -3.66
CA ASN A 34 -21.34 14.43 -3.94
C ASN A 34 -20.35 15.25 -4.79
N MET A 35 -19.24 14.66 -5.24
CA MET A 35 -18.20 15.41 -5.95
C MET A 35 -18.51 15.56 -7.44
N ASN A 36 -18.32 16.76 -7.98
CA ASN A 36 -18.33 16.96 -9.44
C ASN A 36 -17.12 16.26 -10.10
N SER A 37 -17.24 15.90 -11.37
CA SER A 37 -16.22 15.16 -12.15
C SER A 37 -14.83 15.80 -12.11
N LYS A 38 -14.76 17.15 -12.09
CA LYS A 38 -13.49 17.89 -12.00
C LYS A 38 -12.83 17.74 -10.63
N ALA A 39 -13.59 17.86 -9.55
CA ALA A 39 -13.12 17.64 -8.17
C ALA A 39 -12.67 16.19 -7.99
N ARG A 40 -13.47 15.23 -8.46
CA ARG A 40 -13.14 13.80 -8.42
C ARG A 40 -11.79 13.49 -9.08
N ASN A 41 -11.53 14.04 -10.26
CA ASN A 41 -10.25 13.83 -10.95
C ASN A 41 -9.07 14.51 -10.22
N ARG A 42 -9.31 15.68 -9.61
CA ARG A 42 -8.30 16.37 -8.80
C ARG A 42 -7.95 15.58 -7.54
N THR A 43 -8.93 15.05 -6.83
CA THR A 43 -8.73 14.18 -5.66
C THR A 43 -8.01 12.90 -6.02
N ALA A 44 -8.38 12.26 -7.13
CA ALA A 44 -7.69 11.06 -7.62
C ALA A 44 -6.21 11.34 -7.91
N LEU A 45 -5.90 12.48 -8.56
CA LEU A 45 -4.52 12.88 -8.82
C LEU A 45 -3.76 13.19 -7.53
N ALA A 46 -4.36 13.97 -6.63
CA ALA A 46 -3.77 14.32 -5.35
C ALA A 46 -3.48 13.08 -4.50
N ALA A 47 -4.40 12.10 -4.45
CA ALA A 47 -4.21 10.86 -3.72
C ALA A 47 -3.03 10.05 -4.27
N SER A 48 -2.94 9.93 -5.60
CA SER A 48 -1.82 9.23 -6.25
C SER A 48 -0.47 9.91 -6.06
N VAL A 49 -0.44 11.24 -6.06
CA VAL A 49 0.77 12.03 -5.78
C VAL A 49 1.17 11.87 -4.31
N ASN A 50 0.21 11.92 -3.37
CA ASN A 50 0.48 11.67 -1.95
C ASN A 50 1.06 10.28 -1.73
N VAL A 51 0.46 9.24 -2.33
CA VAL A 51 0.98 7.86 -2.28
C VAL A 51 2.40 7.78 -2.81
N PHE A 52 2.70 8.42 -3.94
CA PHE A 52 4.06 8.47 -4.50
C PHE A 52 5.06 9.08 -3.50
N ILE A 53 4.72 10.25 -2.94
CA ILE A 53 5.56 10.96 -1.99
C ILE A 53 5.79 10.11 -0.74
N ILE A 54 4.75 9.48 -0.19
CA ILE A 54 4.87 8.64 1.01
C ILE A 54 5.79 7.44 0.74
N MET A 55 5.65 6.77 -0.40
CA MET A 55 6.52 5.65 -0.76
C MET A 55 7.98 6.07 -0.94
N MET A 56 8.23 7.23 -1.57
CA MET A 56 9.57 7.80 -1.69
C MET A 56 10.17 8.12 -0.31
N VAL A 57 9.42 8.80 0.55
CA VAL A 57 9.86 9.14 1.91
C VAL A 57 10.15 7.86 2.71
N ALA A 58 9.27 6.86 2.65
CA ALA A 58 9.48 5.58 3.32
C ALA A 58 10.77 4.89 2.83
N TYR A 59 11.02 4.89 1.52
CA TYR A 59 12.20 4.25 0.93
C TYR A 59 13.52 4.94 1.35
N TYR A 60 13.58 6.28 1.27
CA TYR A 60 14.82 7.02 1.54
C TYR A 60 15.04 7.33 3.03
N ALA A 61 14.00 7.69 3.77
CA ALA A 61 14.09 8.10 5.16
C ALA A 61 13.77 6.98 6.16
N GLY A 62 13.08 5.93 5.75
CA GLY A 62 12.55 4.92 6.68
C GLY A 62 13.63 4.18 7.47
N GLN A 63 14.80 3.91 6.87
CA GLN A 63 15.93 3.30 7.60
C GLN A 63 16.50 4.24 8.67
N VAL A 64 16.56 5.54 8.39
CA VAL A 64 17.03 6.54 9.37
C VAL A 64 16.07 6.58 10.56
N VAL A 65 14.76 6.59 10.28
CA VAL A 65 13.73 6.54 11.32
C VAL A 65 13.88 5.27 12.17
N MET A 66 14.05 4.10 11.53
CA MET A 66 14.25 2.83 12.25
C MET A 66 15.44 2.87 13.21
N ASN A 67 16.58 3.37 12.72
CA ASN A 67 17.80 3.48 13.52
C ASN A 67 17.62 4.40 14.73
N THR A 68 16.92 5.53 14.56
CA THR A 68 16.62 6.48 15.65
C THR A 68 15.79 5.83 16.76
N PHE A 69 14.83 4.99 16.40
CA PHE A 69 14.01 4.25 17.36
C PHE A 69 14.67 2.96 17.89
N GLY A 70 15.88 2.62 17.42
CA GLY A 70 16.56 1.37 17.78
C GLY A 70 15.83 0.11 17.29
N ILE A 71 15.02 0.22 16.24
CA ILE A 71 14.25 -0.91 15.69
C ILE A 71 15.09 -1.61 14.64
N SER A 72 15.29 -2.92 14.83
CA SER A 72 16.02 -3.76 13.88
C SER A 72 15.18 -4.07 12.63
N ILE A 73 15.85 -4.28 11.49
CA ILE A 73 15.19 -4.69 10.24
C ILE A 73 14.39 -6.00 10.39
N PRO A 74 14.89 -7.04 11.09
CA PRO A 74 14.09 -8.24 11.38
C PRO A 74 12.84 -7.94 12.21
N GLY A 75 12.94 -7.06 13.21
CA GLY A 75 11.80 -6.62 14.02
C GLY A 75 10.74 -5.93 13.16
N LEU A 76 11.16 -5.04 12.26
CA LEU A 76 10.27 -4.39 11.28
C LEU A 76 9.61 -5.41 10.35
N ARG A 77 10.34 -6.43 9.87
CA ARG A 77 9.79 -7.48 9.00
C ARG A 77 8.69 -8.27 9.70
N ILE A 78 8.90 -8.63 10.97
CA ILE A 78 7.88 -9.33 11.77
C ILE A 78 6.66 -8.44 11.99
N ALA A 79 6.86 -7.19 12.45
CA ALA A 79 5.76 -6.25 12.68
C ALA A 79 4.98 -5.94 11.38
N GLY A 80 5.69 -5.67 10.29
CA GLY A 80 5.11 -5.46 8.97
C GLY A 80 4.35 -6.68 8.47
N GLY A 81 4.92 -7.88 8.64
CA GLY A 81 4.28 -9.14 8.28
C GLY A 81 2.98 -9.40 9.05
N LEU A 82 2.96 -9.08 10.35
CA LEU A 82 1.74 -9.12 11.16
C LEU A 82 0.68 -8.14 10.65
N ILE A 83 1.05 -6.90 10.36
CA ILE A 83 0.13 -5.88 9.85
C ILE A 83 -0.45 -6.30 8.49
N VAL A 84 0.41 -6.72 7.56
CA VAL A 84 0.00 -7.17 6.22
C VAL A 84 -0.89 -8.41 6.32
N GLY A 85 -0.53 -9.37 7.17
CA GLY A 85 -1.34 -10.56 7.43
C GLY A 85 -2.72 -10.21 7.99
N LEU A 86 -2.80 -9.30 8.98
CA LEU A 86 -4.07 -8.83 9.54
C LEU A 86 -4.95 -8.12 8.50
N ILE A 87 -4.36 -7.30 7.62
CA ILE A 87 -5.08 -6.67 6.51
C ILE A 87 -5.61 -7.76 5.56
N GLY A 88 -4.77 -8.73 5.20
CA GLY A 88 -5.16 -9.86 4.36
C GLY A 88 -6.31 -10.67 4.96
N PHE A 89 -6.26 -10.98 6.25
CA PHE A 89 -7.33 -11.68 6.97
C PHE A 89 -8.63 -10.88 6.98
N ARG A 90 -8.58 -9.56 7.18
CA ARG A 90 -9.78 -8.69 7.11
C ARG A 90 -10.39 -8.67 5.71
N MET A 91 -9.59 -8.81 4.67
CA MET A 91 -10.06 -8.88 3.28
C MET A 91 -10.64 -10.26 2.92
N LEU A 92 -10.07 -11.34 3.47
CA LEU A 92 -10.57 -12.71 3.30
C LEU A 92 -11.87 -12.96 4.05
N PHE A 93 -11.95 -12.45 5.27
CA PHE A 93 -13.10 -12.57 6.15
C PHE A 93 -13.61 -11.16 6.49
N PRO A 94 -14.27 -10.47 5.54
CA PRO A 94 -14.89 -9.19 5.82
C PRO A 94 -15.86 -9.38 6.98
N GLN A 95 -15.60 -8.68 8.09
CA GLN A 95 -16.53 -8.67 9.21
C GLN A 95 -17.85 -8.09 8.69
N GLN A 96 -18.95 -8.83 8.81
CA GLN A 96 -20.28 -8.32 8.54
C GLN A 96 -20.52 -7.16 9.52
N LYS A 97 -20.41 -5.92 9.03
CA LYS A 97 -20.66 -4.64 9.72
C LYS A 97 -20.97 -4.79 11.22
N ALA A 98 -19.95 -5.02 12.05
CA ALA A 98 -19.98 -4.44 13.38
C ALA A 98 -20.08 -2.94 13.13
N HIS A 99 -21.19 -2.35 13.57
CA HIS A 99 -21.55 -0.95 13.43
C HIS A 99 -20.37 -0.08 13.04
N VAL A 100 -20.47 0.55 11.86
CA VAL A 100 -19.76 1.81 11.61
C VAL A 100 -20.00 2.64 12.88
N SER A 101 -18.98 2.78 13.73
CA SER A 101 -19.08 3.61 14.93
C SER A 101 -19.66 4.95 14.46
N PRO A 102 -20.59 5.58 15.20
CA PRO A 102 -21.16 6.86 14.82
C PRO A 102 -20.08 7.87 14.36
N GLU A 103 -18.87 7.79 14.92
CA GLU A 103 -17.69 8.57 14.50
C GLU A 103 -17.31 8.44 13.01
N SER A 104 -17.46 7.28 12.36
CA SER A 104 -17.14 7.14 10.93
C SER A 104 -18.24 7.68 10.01
N LYS A 105 -19.49 7.78 10.49
CA LYS A 105 -20.58 8.46 9.77
C LYS A 105 -20.49 9.98 9.96
N THR A 106 -20.26 10.43 11.18
CA THR A 106 -20.04 11.86 11.48
C THR A 106 -18.83 12.40 10.73
N LYS A 107 -17.71 11.65 10.68
CA LYS A 107 -16.54 12.08 9.93
C LYS A 107 -16.75 12.11 8.41
N SER A 108 -17.66 11.30 7.85
CA SER A 108 -18.00 11.37 6.42
C SER A 108 -18.94 12.52 6.08
N GLU A 109 -19.77 12.97 7.03
CA GLU A 109 -20.54 14.21 6.92
C GLU A 109 -19.66 15.45 7.14
N GLU A 110 -18.74 15.46 8.10
CA GLU A 110 -17.77 16.55 8.32
C GLU A 110 -16.76 16.68 7.17
N LEU A 111 -16.28 15.54 6.62
CA LEU A 111 -15.37 15.55 5.47
C LEU A 111 -16.05 15.98 4.15
N SER A 112 -17.39 16.06 4.11
CA SER A 112 -18.10 16.52 2.91
C SER A 112 -18.00 18.04 2.71
N GLU A 113 -17.62 18.78 3.74
CA GLU A 113 -17.30 20.22 3.68
C GLU A 113 -15.78 20.51 3.61
N GLU A 114 -14.94 19.49 3.79
CA GLU A 114 -13.49 19.61 3.83
C GLU A 114 -12.87 19.66 2.42
N PRO A 115 -11.76 20.42 2.23
CA PRO A 115 -11.12 20.56 0.93
C PRO A 115 -10.72 19.19 0.35
N ASP A 116 -10.91 19.00 -0.96
CA ASP A 116 -10.53 17.81 -1.75
C ASP A 116 -9.16 17.20 -1.38
N ALA A 117 -8.22 18.04 -0.91
CA ALA A 117 -6.89 17.66 -0.48
C ALA A 117 -6.86 16.81 0.81
N ASN A 118 -7.78 17.01 1.75
CA ASN A 118 -7.82 16.24 3.00
C ASN A 118 -8.26 14.79 2.71
N ILE A 119 -9.30 14.60 1.89
CA ILE A 119 -9.77 13.28 1.45
C ILE A 119 -8.69 12.52 0.66
N ALA A 120 -7.95 13.24 -0.19
CA ALA A 120 -6.84 12.68 -0.96
C ALA A 120 -5.72 12.15 -0.06
N PHE A 121 -5.46 12.78 1.08
CA PHE A 121 -4.44 12.35 2.02
C PHE A 121 -4.98 11.28 2.98
N VAL A 122 -6.12 11.53 3.63
CA VAL A 122 -6.82 10.62 4.55
C VAL A 122 -8.28 10.47 4.13
N PRO A 123 -8.79 9.25 3.88
CA PRO A 123 -8.17 7.94 4.09
C PRO A 123 -7.48 7.34 2.85
N LEU A 124 -7.51 8.01 1.69
CA LEU A 124 -7.12 7.41 0.40
C LEU A 124 -5.62 7.09 0.33
N ALA A 125 -4.75 8.07 0.54
CA ALA A 125 -3.31 7.82 0.53
C ALA A 125 -2.85 7.08 1.80
N MET A 126 -3.28 7.57 2.98
CA MET A 126 -3.11 6.89 4.25
C MET A 126 -4.46 6.70 4.95
N PRO A 127 -4.76 5.53 5.53
CA PRO A 127 -3.96 4.31 5.55
C PRO A 127 -4.25 3.37 4.36
N SER A 128 -5.18 3.70 3.46
CA SER A 128 -5.72 2.73 2.49
C SER A 128 -4.66 2.18 1.53
N THR A 129 -3.85 3.03 0.90
CA THR A 129 -2.87 2.60 -0.11
C THR A 129 -1.44 2.52 0.44
N ALA A 130 -0.93 3.62 1.00
CA ALA A 130 0.40 3.70 1.61
C ALA A 130 0.32 3.43 3.11
N GLY A 131 -0.39 2.36 3.47
CA GLY A 131 -0.58 1.96 4.86
C GLY A 131 0.69 1.43 5.53
N PRO A 132 0.63 1.15 6.83
CA PRO A 132 1.80 0.69 7.60
C PRO A 132 2.41 -0.62 7.06
N GLY A 133 1.61 -1.51 6.47
CA GLY A 133 2.11 -2.72 5.81
C GLY A 133 2.94 -2.42 4.55
N THR A 134 2.45 -1.50 3.69
CA THR A 134 3.16 -1.02 2.50
C THR A 134 4.47 -0.31 2.87
N ILE A 135 4.45 0.52 3.92
CA ILE A 135 5.64 1.21 4.42
C ILE A 135 6.68 0.21 4.95
N ALA A 136 6.26 -0.75 5.77
CA ALA A 136 7.16 -1.78 6.29
C ALA A 136 7.79 -2.63 5.17
N MET A 137 7.01 -2.95 4.14
CA MET A 137 7.51 -3.62 2.93
C MET A 137 8.59 -2.81 2.24
N ILE A 138 8.33 -1.53 1.97
CA ILE A 138 9.27 -0.66 1.25
C ILE A 138 10.60 -0.55 2.00
N ILE A 139 10.55 -0.33 3.31
CA ILE A 139 11.75 -0.21 4.15
C ILE A 139 12.51 -1.55 4.20
N SER A 140 11.77 -2.66 4.37
CA SER A 140 12.37 -4.01 4.37
C SER A 140 13.07 -4.32 3.05
N SER A 141 12.42 -4.06 1.91
CA SER A 141 13.00 -4.23 0.58
C SER A 141 14.22 -3.34 0.36
N ALA A 142 14.17 -2.08 0.80
CA ALA A 142 15.31 -1.17 0.72
C ALA A 142 16.52 -1.72 1.49
N SER A 143 16.29 -2.33 2.66
CA SER A 143 17.35 -2.95 3.46
C SER A 143 17.91 -4.22 2.81
N THR A 144 17.07 -5.09 2.24
CA THR A 144 17.53 -6.30 1.55
C THR A 144 18.46 -5.97 0.38
N ILE A 145 18.11 -4.94 -0.41
CA ILE A 145 18.90 -4.52 -1.56
C ILE A 145 20.27 -3.97 -1.14
N LYS A 146 20.34 -3.25 -0.02
CA LYS A 146 21.61 -2.72 0.50
C LYS A 146 22.58 -3.80 0.99
N HIS A 147 22.08 -4.98 1.39
CA HIS A 147 22.88 -5.99 2.10
C HIS A 147 23.04 -7.34 1.37
N GLY A 148 22.43 -7.57 0.20
CA GLY A 148 22.55 -8.91 -0.41
C GLY A 148 21.94 -9.17 -1.79
N VAL A 149 21.85 -8.20 -2.71
CA VAL A 149 21.38 -8.48 -4.09
C VAL A 149 22.34 -7.97 -5.15
N GLU A 150 22.70 -8.84 -6.10
CA GLU A 150 23.49 -8.58 -7.31
C GLU A 150 22.71 -7.73 -8.35
N PHE A 151 22.14 -6.59 -7.95
CA PHE A 151 21.65 -5.62 -8.91
C PHE A 151 22.72 -4.56 -9.17
N THR A 152 22.91 -4.23 -10.44
CA THR A 152 23.86 -3.18 -10.82
C THR A 152 23.52 -1.86 -10.08
N PRO A 153 24.49 -1.10 -9.53
CA PRO A 153 24.20 0.07 -8.69
C PRO A 153 23.24 1.11 -9.30
N TRP A 154 23.29 1.31 -10.63
CA TRP A 154 22.38 2.22 -11.31
C TRP A 154 20.92 1.72 -11.31
N VAL A 155 20.69 0.40 -11.31
CA VAL A 155 19.34 -0.20 -11.25
C VAL A 155 18.72 0.07 -9.87
N VAL A 156 19.50 -0.07 -8.82
CA VAL A 156 19.05 0.19 -7.44
C VAL A 156 18.64 1.65 -7.24
N LEU A 157 19.29 2.58 -7.95
CA LEU A 157 18.96 4.00 -7.90
C LEU A 157 17.67 4.34 -8.68
N VAL A 158 17.50 3.75 -9.86
CA VAL A 158 16.45 4.13 -10.81
C VAL A 158 15.16 3.31 -10.66
N ALA A 159 15.25 2.05 -10.23
CA ALA A 159 14.09 1.16 -10.13
C ALA A 159 13.04 1.62 -9.10
N PRO A 160 13.39 2.02 -7.86
CA PRO A 160 12.38 2.35 -6.85
C PRO A 160 11.49 3.54 -7.26
N PRO A 161 12.02 4.70 -7.71
CA PRO A 161 11.18 5.79 -8.20
C PRO A 161 10.27 5.40 -9.37
N LEU A 162 10.75 4.55 -10.29
CA LEU A 162 9.95 4.04 -11.40
C LEU A 162 8.81 3.13 -10.91
N ILE A 163 9.09 2.21 -9.99
CA ILE A 163 8.08 1.31 -9.41
C ILE A 163 7.01 2.14 -8.69
N PHE A 164 7.41 3.07 -7.83
CA PHE A 164 6.49 3.93 -7.09
C PHE A 164 5.66 4.80 -8.04
N GLY A 165 6.28 5.35 -9.08
CA GLY A 165 5.59 6.10 -10.13
C GLY A 165 4.55 5.24 -10.85
N LEU A 166 4.90 4.01 -11.23
CA LEU A 166 3.98 3.07 -11.87
C LEU A 166 2.81 2.70 -10.94
N VAL A 167 3.05 2.40 -9.67
CA VAL A 167 2.00 2.13 -8.69
C VAL A 167 1.05 3.34 -8.57
N SER A 168 1.58 4.55 -8.48
CA SER A 168 0.77 5.77 -8.41
C SER A 168 -0.02 6.05 -9.68
N VAL A 169 0.54 5.74 -10.86
CA VAL A 169 -0.19 5.83 -12.14
C VAL A 169 -1.30 4.79 -12.22
N ILE A 170 -1.06 3.55 -11.79
CA ILE A 170 -2.07 2.49 -11.72
C ILE A 170 -3.20 2.90 -10.77
N LEU A 171 -2.85 3.41 -9.57
CA LEU A 171 -3.83 3.93 -8.63
C LEU A 171 -4.64 5.08 -9.24
N TRP A 172 -3.98 6.03 -9.89
CA TRP A 172 -4.64 7.16 -10.51
C TRP A 172 -5.63 6.71 -11.59
N GLY A 173 -5.20 5.79 -12.47
CA GLY A 173 -6.05 5.19 -13.50
C GLY A 173 -7.23 4.44 -12.90
N SER A 174 -7.02 3.72 -11.81
CA SER A 174 -8.06 3.00 -11.07
C SER A 174 -9.10 3.96 -10.47
N LEU A 175 -8.65 5.01 -9.79
CA LEU A 175 -9.52 6.02 -9.17
C LEU A 175 -10.28 6.84 -10.20
N ARG A 176 -9.61 7.23 -11.30
CA ARG A 176 -10.25 7.94 -12.41
C ARG A 176 -11.31 7.10 -13.09
N SER A 177 -11.03 5.81 -13.25
CA SER A 177 -11.93 4.82 -13.87
C SER A 177 -12.85 4.14 -12.86
N SER A 178 -12.91 4.62 -11.61
CA SER A 178 -13.65 3.99 -10.52
C SER A 178 -15.11 3.70 -10.88
N GLY A 179 -15.80 4.65 -11.51
CA GLY A 179 -17.17 4.46 -11.99
C GLY A 179 -17.30 3.40 -13.09
N ALA A 180 -16.31 3.27 -13.98
CA ALA A 180 -16.28 2.24 -15.01
C ALA A 180 -15.97 0.86 -14.41
N ILE A 181 -14.99 0.78 -13.50
CA ILE A 181 -14.64 -0.44 -12.75
C ILE A 181 -15.86 -0.96 -11.99
N MET A 182 -16.59 -0.08 -11.30
CA MET A 182 -17.81 -0.46 -10.57
C MET A 182 -18.91 -0.98 -11.50
N ARG A 183 -19.06 -0.41 -12.70
CA ARG A 183 -20.05 -0.86 -13.70
C ARG A 183 -19.67 -2.17 -14.37
N LEU A 184 -18.38 -2.39 -14.65
CA LEU A 184 -17.87 -3.58 -15.33
C LEU A 184 -17.75 -4.79 -14.39
N VAL A 185 -17.16 -4.58 -13.21
CA VAL A 185 -16.81 -5.65 -12.27
C VAL A 185 -17.94 -5.88 -11.24
N GLY A 186 -18.70 -4.84 -10.94
CA GLY A 186 -19.74 -4.90 -9.91
C GLY A 186 -19.19 -5.04 -8.48
N LYS A 187 -20.08 -4.89 -7.50
CA LYS A 187 -19.71 -5.02 -6.07
C LYS A 187 -19.16 -6.42 -5.76
N SER A 188 -19.82 -7.48 -6.25
CA SER A 188 -19.42 -8.86 -6.01
C SER A 188 -18.07 -9.21 -6.63
N GLY A 189 -17.75 -8.68 -7.81
CA GLY A 189 -16.45 -8.91 -8.45
C GLY A 189 -15.31 -8.19 -7.72
N ILE A 190 -15.54 -6.95 -7.26
CA ILE A 190 -14.56 -6.22 -6.43
C ILE A 190 -14.31 -6.99 -5.13
N GLU A 191 -15.35 -7.54 -4.51
CA GLU A 191 -15.23 -8.33 -3.30
C GLU A 191 -14.46 -9.64 -3.54
N ALA A 192 -14.74 -10.35 -4.64
CA ALA A 192 -14.03 -11.58 -5.00
C ALA A 192 -12.52 -11.32 -5.26
N ILE A 193 -12.18 -10.27 -6.02
CA ILE A 193 -10.78 -9.91 -6.27
C ILE A 193 -10.11 -9.43 -4.98
N SER A 194 -10.82 -8.68 -4.13
CA SER A 194 -10.33 -8.27 -2.82
C SER A 194 -10.00 -9.48 -1.95
N ARG A 195 -10.83 -10.53 -1.93
CA ARG A 195 -10.52 -11.78 -1.20
C ARG A 195 -9.26 -12.46 -1.76
N LEU A 196 -9.10 -12.50 -3.08
CA LEU A 196 -7.89 -13.04 -3.72
C LEU A 196 -6.63 -12.24 -3.30
N MET A 197 -6.68 -10.92 -3.32
CA MET A 197 -5.58 -10.07 -2.85
C MET A 197 -5.34 -10.30 -1.35
N GLY A 198 -6.39 -10.44 -0.56
CA GLY A 198 -6.31 -10.76 0.87
C GLY A 198 -5.54 -12.05 1.14
N PHE A 199 -5.79 -13.11 0.36
CA PHE A 199 -5.02 -14.35 0.41
C PHE A 199 -3.52 -14.10 0.14
N LEU A 200 -3.20 -13.36 -0.93
CA LEU A 200 -1.81 -13.02 -1.25
C LEU A 200 -1.13 -12.24 -0.12
N LEU A 201 -1.85 -11.31 0.50
CA LEU A 201 -1.34 -10.53 1.65
C LEU A 201 -1.04 -11.43 2.85
N VAL A 202 -1.91 -12.39 3.18
CA VAL A 202 -1.64 -13.34 4.25
C VAL A 202 -0.36 -14.13 3.95
N CYS A 203 -0.23 -14.66 2.72
CA CYS A 203 0.98 -15.38 2.31
C CYS A 203 2.24 -14.50 2.40
N MET A 204 2.19 -13.27 1.91
CA MET A 204 3.31 -12.32 1.99
C MET A 204 3.66 -11.96 3.44
N GLY A 205 2.64 -11.76 4.29
CA GLY A 205 2.82 -11.45 5.70
C GLY A 205 3.52 -12.58 6.45
N VAL A 206 3.12 -13.83 6.20
CA VAL A 206 3.80 -15.02 6.74
C VAL A 206 5.24 -15.11 6.23
N GLN A 207 5.48 -14.90 4.93
CA GLN A 207 6.83 -14.89 4.37
C GLN A 207 7.73 -13.83 5.03
N PHE A 208 7.16 -12.67 5.36
CA PHE A 208 7.86 -11.60 6.07
C PHE A 208 8.27 -12.00 7.48
N ILE A 209 7.37 -12.64 8.22
CA ILE A 209 7.66 -13.17 9.55
C ILE A 209 8.76 -14.23 9.46
N ILE A 210 8.67 -15.16 8.51
CA ILE A 210 9.71 -16.20 8.28
C ILE A 210 11.06 -15.55 8.02
N ASN A 211 11.14 -14.58 7.10
CA ASN A 211 12.39 -13.90 6.77
C ASN A 211 12.98 -13.17 7.99
N GLY A 212 12.14 -12.49 8.77
CA GLY A 212 12.58 -11.82 9.99
C GLY A 212 13.08 -12.80 11.05
N VAL A 213 12.36 -13.90 11.29
CA VAL A 213 12.76 -14.93 12.26
C VAL A 213 14.06 -15.63 11.83
N LEU A 214 14.19 -16.01 10.56
CA LEU A 214 15.42 -16.62 10.04
C LEU A 214 16.61 -15.69 10.20
N GLU A 215 16.46 -14.40 9.89
CA GLU A 215 17.53 -13.41 10.04
C GLU A 215 17.93 -13.22 11.51
N ILE A 216 16.98 -13.24 12.45
CA ILE A 216 17.29 -13.23 13.88
C ILE A 216 18.11 -14.46 14.27
N ILE A 217 17.68 -15.65 13.84
CA ILE A 217 18.35 -16.92 14.18
C ILE A 217 19.76 -16.97 13.60
N THR A 218 19.98 -16.49 12.36
CA THR A 218 21.31 -16.51 11.73
C THR A 218 22.24 -15.44 12.28
N THR A 219 21.70 -14.31 12.75
CA THR A 219 22.50 -13.18 13.26
C THR A 219 22.73 -13.28 14.77
N TRP A 220 21.97 -14.12 15.49
CA TRP A 220 22.22 -14.36 16.91
C TRP A 220 23.56 -15.09 17.09
N PRO A 221 24.55 -14.47 17.76
CA PRO A 221 25.76 -15.19 18.13
C PRO A 221 25.37 -16.28 19.13
N LYS A 222 25.85 -17.50 18.91
CA LYS A 222 25.91 -18.51 19.97
C LYS A 222 26.78 -18.02 21.12
#